data_AF-A0A2E5HU91-F1
#
_entry.id   AF-A0A2E5HU91-F1
#
_cell.length_a   1.000
_cell.length_b   1.000
_cell.length_c   1.000
_cell.angle_alpha   90.00
_cell.angle_beta   90.00
_cell.angle_gamma   90.00
#
_symmetry.space_group_name_H-M   'P 1'
#
loop_
_entity.id
_entity.type
_entity.pdbx_description
1 polymer ?
#
loop_
_entity_poly.entity_id
_entity_poly.type
_entity_poly.pdbx_seq_one_letter_code
_entity_poly.pdbx_strand_id
1 'polypeptide(L)'
;MPVKSILDKRSIRIYSDRKSTINEEEVLFDAQIWMRVSEDVTVFFMHLALLDKIKSLVEKSETEEIVLEAGTHIGYIKTDWDFIDGNNSNNRPEEYHVIDFGVEDRSFDANLTENKTHWWNVRANPLDYFTEELKNSILSQYQPVYQKMVDEGTHPFTNLEDSRPNINEIGKIWGTWFKDDITDAFDQNFGSEWSIIHLTKTADLSKETFWEILDQNPDISGILIESKMNKLIGKPLYNDSPVGQNKFFIVSGDDSVGIGKKSNYFNDNEFLYVKYQVKSNSKNQLDDILTLEVFKKQDFDEYTNFSNKAVTFRRGPIKR
;
A
#
# COMPACT_ATOMS: atom_id res chain seq x y z
N MET A 1 1.01 -17.62 18.50
CA MET A 1 -0.20 -17.95 17.73
C MET A 1 -0.89 -19.20 18.24
N PRO A 2 -2.23 -19.31 18.11
CA PRO A 2 -2.93 -20.56 18.35
C PRO A 2 -2.42 -21.65 17.40
N VAL A 3 -2.51 -22.89 17.84
CA VAL A 3 -2.02 -24.08 17.11
C VAL A 3 -2.86 -24.35 15.85
N LYS A 4 -3.99 -23.66 15.66
CA LYS A 4 -4.96 -23.92 14.59
C LYS A 4 -5.53 -22.63 14.02
N SER A 5 -5.98 -22.73 12.77
CA SER A 5 -6.81 -21.72 12.10
C SER A 5 -8.03 -22.37 11.45
N ILE A 6 -9.08 -21.57 11.25
CA ILE A 6 -10.26 -21.97 10.48
C ILE A 6 -10.18 -21.27 9.12
N LEU A 7 -10.29 -22.06 8.06
CA LEU A 7 -10.41 -21.58 6.68
C LEU A 7 -11.78 -22.00 6.15
N ASP A 8 -12.60 -21.02 5.77
CA ASP A 8 -13.90 -21.26 5.16
C ASP A 8 -13.89 -20.92 3.66
N LYS A 9 -14.90 -21.42 2.95
CA LYS A 9 -15.03 -21.27 1.50
C LYS A 9 -15.12 -19.82 1.02
N ARG A 10 -15.74 -18.92 1.79
CA ARG A 10 -15.91 -17.50 1.42
C ARG A 10 -14.65 -16.69 1.65
N SER A 11 -13.79 -17.20 2.53
CA SER A 11 -12.48 -16.66 2.84
C SER A 11 -11.40 -17.07 1.82
N ILE A 12 -11.76 -17.73 0.71
CA ILE A 12 -10.89 -18.00 -0.43
C ILE A 12 -11.42 -17.25 -1.66
N ARG A 13 -10.60 -16.39 -2.25
CA ARG A 13 -10.90 -15.72 -3.52
C ARG A 13 -9.78 -16.00 -4.51
N ILE A 14 -10.16 -16.32 -5.74
CA ILE A 14 -9.21 -16.64 -6.81
C ILE A 14 -9.48 -15.67 -7.94
N TYR A 15 -8.47 -14.89 -8.30
CA TYR A 15 -8.57 -13.83 -9.30
C TYR A 15 -8.00 -14.24 -10.66
N SER A 16 -7.26 -15.35 -10.70
CA SER A 16 -6.75 -15.95 -11.93
C SER A 16 -7.32 -17.35 -12.17
N ASP A 17 -7.65 -17.65 -13.43
CA ASP A 17 -7.97 -19.01 -13.87
C ASP A 17 -6.72 -19.89 -14.07
N ARG A 18 -5.53 -19.31 -13.88
CA ARG A 18 -4.25 -20.00 -14.09
C ARG A 18 -4.02 -21.08 -13.03
N LYS A 19 -3.74 -22.28 -13.52
CA LYS A 19 -3.20 -23.41 -12.76
C LYS A 19 -1.77 -23.71 -13.22
N SER A 20 -0.93 -24.18 -12.31
CA SER A 20 0.37 -24.75 -12.67
C SER A 20 0.81 -25.76 -11.62
N THR A 21 2.04 -26.24 -11.77
CA THR A 21 2.67 -27.16 -10.84
C THR A 21 3.94 -26.51 -10.31
N ILE A 22 4.06 -26.44 -8.98
CA ILE A 22 5.28 -25.99 -8.29
C ILE A 22 5.72 -27.16 -7.40
N ASN A 23 6.97 -27.62 -7.55
CA ASN A 23 7.51 -28.76 -6.81
C ASN A 23 6.57 -30.00 -6.84
N GLU A 24 6.08 -30.35 -8.03
CA GLU A 24 5.16 -31.48 -8.26
C GLU A 24 3.76 -31.31 -7.61
N GLU A 25 3.46 -30.16 -7.00
CA GLU A 25 2.15 -29.85 -6.43
C GLU A 25 1.34 -28.90 -7.32
N GLU A 26 0.07 -29.23 -7.56
CA GLU A 26 -0.85 -28.36 -8.28
C GLU A 26 -1.26 -27.14 -7.47
N VAL A 27 -1.14 -25.97 -8.10
CA VAL A 27 -1.41 -24.67 -7.49
C VAL A 27 -2.34 -23.81 -8.35
N LEU A 28 -3.10 -22.97 -7.65
CA LEU A 28 -4.01 -21.94 -8.15
C LEU A 28 -3.34 -20.59 -7.91
N PHE A 29 -3.13 -19.81 -8.96
CA PHE A 29 -2.45 -18.51 -8.84
C PHE A 29 -3.40 -17.41 -8.40
N ASP A 30 -2.81 -16.35 -7.83
CA ASP A 30 -3.51 -15.12 -7.47
C ASP A 30 -4.72 -15.38 -6.57
N ALA A 31 -4.44 -16.10 -5.48
CA ALA A 31 -5.41 -16.40 -4.44
C ALA A 31 -5.26 -15.45 -3.25
N GLN A 32 -6.39 -14.90 -2.81
CA GLN A 32 -6.53 -14.24 -1.52
C GLN A 32 -7.14 -15.23 -0.54
N ILE A 33 -6.54 -15.37 0.64
CA ILE A 33 -7.07 -16.21 1.72
C ILE A 33 -7.10 -15.46 3.05
N TRP A 34 -8.16 -15.71 3.84
CA TRP A 34 -8.30 -15.24 5.21
C TRP A 34 -8.51 -16.43 6.14
N MET A 35 -7.70 -16.54 7.17
CA MET A 35 -7.71 -17.64 8.13
C MET A 35 -7.97 -17.09 9.52
N ARG A 36 -9.11 -17.44 10.11
CA ARG A 36 -9.45 -17.03 11.48
C ARG A 36 -8.63 -17.84 12.45
N VAL A 37 -7.82 -17.18 13.26
CA VAL A 37 -7.03 -17.82 14.32
C VAL A 37 -7.69 -17.65 15.68
N SER A 38 -8.48 -16.59 15.88
CA SER A 38 -9.36 -16.40 17.02
C SER A 38 -10.60 -15.59 16.61
N GLU A 39 -11.43 -15.18 17.57
CA GLU A 39 -12.59 -14.30 17.33
C GLU A 39 -12.15 -12.91 16.80
N ASP A 40 -11.01 -12.42 17.28
CA ASP A 40 -10.52 -11.07 17.00
C ASP A 40 -9.38 -11.03 15.99
N VAL A 41 -8.68 -12.15 15.78
CA VAL A 41 -7.48 -12.21 14.95
C VAL A 41 -7.68 -13.09 13.72
N THR A 42 -7.38 -12.52 12.55
CA THR A 42 -7.37 -13.20 11.24
C THR A 42 -6.03 -12.99 10.56
N VAL A 43 -5.41 -14.06 10.07
CA VAL A 43 -4.21 -13.99 9.22
C VAL A 43 -4.65 -14.05 7.77
N PHE A 44 -4.11 -13.20 6.91
CA PHE A 44 -4.46 -13.18 5.50
C PHE A 44 -3.25 -13.15 4.58
N PHE A 45 -3.47 -13.64 3.36
CA PHE A 45 -2.51 -13.61 2.26
C PHE A 45 -3.22 -13.06 1.03
N MET A 46 -2.64 -12.07 0.35
CA MET A 46 -3.31 -11.40 -0.77
C MET A 46 -2.91 -11.95 -2.15
N HIS A 47 -1.71 -12.49 -2.30
CA HIS A 47 -1.24 -13.06 -3.57
C HIS A 47 -0.50 -14.38 -3.32
N LEU A 48 -1.26 -15.43 -3.02
CA LEU A 48 -0.76 -16.77 -2.77
C LEU A 48 -0.89 -17.65 -4.02
N ALA A 49 0.11 -18.48 -4.31
CA ALA A 49 -0.09 -19.68 -5.13
C ALA A 49 -0.65 -20.78 -4.23
N LEU A 50 -1.98 -20.86 -4.14
CA LEU A 50 -2.71 -21.75 -3.24
C LEU A 50 -2.68 -23.19 -3.77
N LEU A 51 -2.37 -24.16 -2.92
CA LEU A 51 -2.45 -25.57 -3.33
C LEU A 51 -3.89 -25.95 -3.66
N ASP A 52 -4.12 -26.56 -4.84
CA ASP A 52 -5.46 -26.98 -5.28
C ASP A 52 -6.09 -27.97 -4.27
N LYS A 53 -5.25 -28.78 -3.61
CA LYS A 53 -5.66 -29.68 -2.53
C LYS A 53 -6.32 -28.96 -1.35
N ILE A 54 -5.85 -27.77 -0.97
CA ILE A 54 -6.43 -26.99 0.14
C ILE A 54 -7.81 -26.49 -0.24
N LYS A 55 -7.95 -25.91 -1.45
CA LYS A 55 -9.26 -25.52 -1.98
C LYS A 55 -10.23 -26.71 -2.02
N SER A 56 -9.77 -27.84 -2.55
CA SER A 56 -10.54 -29.07 -2.65
C SER A 56 -11.01 -29.59 -1.27
N LEU A 57 -10.19 -29.46 -0.23
CA LEU A 57 -10.58 -29.85 1.13
C LEU A 57 -11.74 -28.99 1.66
N VAL A 58 -11.69 -27.67 1.44
CA VAL A 58 -12.76 -26.76 1.84
C VAL A 58 -14.05 -27.03 1.06
N GLU A 59 -13.95 -27.23 -0.25
CA GLU A 59 -15.12 -27.48 -1.11
C GLU A 59 -15.84 -28.80 -0.82
N LYS A 60 -15.11 -29.81 -0.34
CA LYS A 60 -15.65 -31.11 0.04
C LYS A 60 -16.11 -31.17 1.50
N SER A 61 -15.84 -30.13 2.29
CA SER A 61 -16.27 -30.08 3.69
C SER A 61 -17.79 -29.93 3.79
N GLU A 62 -18.43 -30.76 4.61
CA GLU A 62 -19.88 -30.69 4.89
C GLU A 62 -20.27 -29.37 5.56
N THR A 63 -19.32 -28.73 6.25
CA THR A 63 -19.53 -27.46 6.98
C THR A 63 -19.07 -26.24 6.19
N GLU A 64 -18.54 -26.44 4.97
CA GLU A 64 -17.85 -25.41 4.17
C GLU A 64 -16.64 -24.75 4.85
N GLU A 65 -16.14 -25.33 5.94
CA GLU A 65 -14.93 -24.91 6.65
C GLU A 65 -14.00 -26.10 6.96
N ILE A 66 -12.70 -25.81 7.08
CA ILE A 66 -11.70 -26.76 7.57
C ILE A 66 -10.86 -26.13 8.68
N VAL A 67 -10.31 -26.98 9.54
CA VAL A 67 -9.33 -26.59 10.54
C VAL A 67 -7.94 -26.95 10.04
N LEU A 68 -7.04 -25.97 9.99
CA LEU A 68 -5.64 -26.15 9.61
C LEU A 68 -4.78 -26.05 10.86
N GLU A 69 -3.87 -27.01 11.05
CA GLU A 69 -2.88 -26.96 12.13
C GLU A 69 -1.70 -26.06 11.72
N ALA A 70 -1.03 -25.45 12.70
CA ALA A 70 0.19 -24.70 12.49
C ALA A 70 1.26 -25.59 11.81
N GLY A 71 1.96 -25.03 10.82
CA GLY A 71 2.92 -25.77 9.99
C GLY A 71 2.29 -26.49 8.79
N THR A 72 0.97 -26.43 8.61
CA THR A 72 0.34 -26.94 7.38
C THR A 72 0.83 -26.15 6.17
N HIS A 73 1.42 -26.86 5.20
CA HIS A 73 1.79 -26.26 3.91
C HIS A 73 0.54 -25.97 3.09
N ILE A 74 0.25 -24.68 2.87
CA ILE A 74 -0.96 -24.23 2.17
C ILE A 74 -0.69 -23.72 0.75
N GLY A 75 0.55 -23.39 0.43
CA GLY A 75 0.90 -22.76 -0.83
C GLY A 75 2.24 -22.06 -0.77
N TYR A 76 2.50 -21.27 -1.81
CA TYR A 76 3.76 -20.57 -2.00
C TYR A 76 3.50 -19.07 -2.11
N ILE A 77 4.28 -18.28 -1.36
CA ILE A 77 4.26 -16.83 -1.50
C ILE A 77 5.18 -16.45 -2.65
N LYS A 78 4.65 -15.67 -3.58
CA LYS A 78 5.38 -15.17 -4.73
C LYS A 78 6.15 -13.91 -4.32
N THR A 79 7.47 -13.90 -4.50
CA THR A 79 8.31 -12.73 -4.18
C THR A 79 8.87 -12.04 -5.43
N ASP A 80 8.66 -12.61 -6.63
CA ASP A 80 9.12 -12.06 -7.91
C ASP A 80 8.07 -12.35 -9.00
N TRP A 81 7.74 -11.36 -9.84
CA TRP A 81 6.68 -11.45 -10.86
C TRP A 81 7.07 -12.21 -12.13
N ASP A 82 8.30 -12.72 -12.23
CA ASP A 82 8.88 -13.37 -13.42
C ASP A 82 8.30 -14.74 -13.85
N PHE A 83 7.21 -15.22 -13.24
CA PHE A 83 6.54 -16.43 -13.72
C PHE A 83 5.59 -16.17 -14.90
N ILE A 84 6.15 -16.30 -16.11
CA ILE A 84 5.49 -16.73 -17.34
C ILE A 84 4.53 -15.69 -17.94
N ASP A 85 5.08 -14.75 -18.70
CA ASP A 85 4.64 -14.57 -20.07
C ASP A 85 5.80 -13.96 -20.86
N GLY A 86 6.43 -14.76 -21.73
CA GLY A 86 7.46 -14.27 -22.67
C GLY A 86 6.90 -13.33 -23.74
N ASN A 87 5.78 -12.65 -23.49
CA ASN A 87 5.11 -11.80 -24.47
C ASN A 87 4.10 -10.77 -23.92
N ASN A 88 4.22 -10.35 -22.66
CA ASN A 88 3.51 -9.15 -22.18
C ASN A 88 4.43 -8.21 -21.38
N SER A 89 5.45 -7.72 -22.08
CA SER A 89 6.20 -6.51 -21.72
C SER A 89 5.36 -5.23 -21.92
N ASN A 90 4.08 -5.27 -21.56
CA ASN A 90 3.26 -4.06 -21.47
C ASN A 90 3.46 -3.42 -20.10
N ASN A 91 4.63 -2.79 -19.93
CA ASN A 91 4.91 -1.68 -19.03
C ASN A 91 4.32 -1.73 -17.60
N ARG A 92 4.50 -2.85 -16.90
CA ARG A 92 4.56 -2.83 -15.43
C ARG A 92 6.01 -3.02 -15.04
N PRO A 93 6.86 -1.97 -15.15
CA PRO A 93 8.19 -2.07 -14.57
C PRO A 93 7.97 -2.34 -13.08
N GLU A 94 8.58 -3.41 -12.58
CA GLU A 94 8.94 -3.51 -11.17
C GLU A 94 7.75 -3.62 -10.20
N GLU A 95 6.79 -4.53 -10.47
CA GLU A 95 5.80 -4.92 -9.46
C GLU A 95 6.45 -5.80 -8.39
N TYR A 96 7.19 -5.11 -7.52
CA TYR A 96 7.51 -5.31 -6.11
C TYR A 96 7.96 -6.70 -5.64
N HIS A 97 9.13 -6.70 -5.01
CA HIS A 97 9.59 -7.69 -4.04
C HIS A 97 8.73 -7.67 -2.75
N VAL A 98 7.41 -7.83 -2.87
CA VAL A 98 6.46 -7.78 -1.74
C VAL A 98 6.04 -9.16 -1.30
N ILE A 99 6.05 -9.33 0.02
CA ILE A 99 5.34 -10.42 0.68
C ILE A 99 3.95 -9.90 1.04
N ASP A 100 2.95 -10.33 0.30
CA ASP A 100 1.56 -9.91 0.48
C ASP A 100 0.85 -10.78 1.53
N PHE A 101 1.23 -10.58 2.79
CA PHE A 101 0.64 -11.22 3.97
C PHE A 101 0.40 -10.20 5.07
N GLY A 102 -0.55 -10.48 5.97
CA GLY A 102 -0.81 -9.61 7.10
C GLY A 102 -1.70 -10.22 8.17
N VAL A 103 -1.95 -9.43 9.21
CA VAL A 103 -2.83 -9.77 10.33
C VAL A 103 -3.89 -8.67 10.47
N GLU A 104 -5.15 -9.08 10.57
CA GLU A 104 -6.25 -8.27 11.05
C GLU A 104 -6.49 -8.62 12.52
N ASP A 105 -6.36 -7.63 13.41
CA ASP A 105 -6.66 -7.73 14.84
C ASP A 105 -7.69 -6.66 15.21
N ARG A 106 -8.90 -7.09 15.57
CA ARG A 106 -10.01 -6.19 15.94
C ARG A 106 -9.76 -5.35 17.20
N SER A 107 -8.76 -5.72 18.00
CA SER A 107 -8.33 -4.96 19.17
C SER A 107 -7.26 -3.91 18.84
N PHE A 108 -6.63 -4.01 17.67
CA PHE A 108 -5.65 -3.05 17.17
C PHE A 108 -6.35 -1.86 16.49
N ASP A 109 -5.82 -0.65 16.69
CA ASP A 109 -6.33 0.58 16.05
C ASP A 109 -5.18 1.45 15.54
N ALA A 110 -4.97 1.42 14.22
CA ALA A 110 -4.01 2.26 13.52
C ALA A 110 -4.39 3.75 13.57
N ASN A 111 -5.63 4.11 13.93
CA ASN A 111 -6.13 5.49 13.91
C ASN A 111 -6.03 6.14 12.50
N LEU A 112 -6.31 5.36 11.45
CA LEU A 112 -6.32 5.81 10.06
C LEU A 112 -7.69 6.36 9.63
N THR A 113 -8.76 5.90 10.26
CA THR A 113 -10.14 6.31 10.00
C THR A 113 -10.93 6.46 11.31
N GLU A 114 -12.05 7.17 11.28
CA GLU A 114 -12.94 7.31 12.46
C GLU A 114 -13.59 5.99 12.88
N ASN A 115 -13.77 5.05 11.94
CA ASN A 115 -14.30 3.73 12.23
C ASN A 115 -13.20 2.79 12.71
N LYS A 116 -13.15 2.55 14.02
CA LYS A 116 -12.14 1.71 14.68
C LYS A 116 -12.07 0.27 14.16
N THR A 117 -13.18 -0.28 13.67
CA THR A 117 -13.22 -1.64 13.13
C THR A 117 -13.04 -1.66 11.61
N HIS A 118 -12.72 -0.52 11.01
CA HIS A 118 -12.42 -0.46 9.59
C HIS A 118 -11.15 -1.25 9.28
N TRP A 119 -11.12 -1.93 8.14
CA TRP A 119 -10.02 -2.82 7.76
C TRP A 119 -8.64 -2.15 7.91
N TRP A 120 -8.52 -0.86 7.58
CA TRP A 120 -7.26 -0.12 7.70
C TRP A 120 -6.82 0.12 9.14
N ASN A 121 -7.75 0.27 10.08
CA ASN A 121 -7.42 0.47 11.50
C ASN A 121 -6.98 -0.84 12.16
N VAL A 122 -7.52 -1.98 11.73
CA VAL A 122 -7.27 -3.27 12.38
C VAL A 122 -6.07 -4.03 11.79
N ARG A 123 -5.34 -3.47 10.82
CA ARG A 123 -4.13 -4.12 10.27
C ARG A 123 -2.94 -3.91 11.20
N ALA A 124 -2.47 -5.01 11.79
CA ALA A 124 -1.33 -5.01 12.68
C ALA A 124 -0.06 -5.54 11.96
N ASN A 125 1.12 -5.25 12.54
CA ASN A 125 2.36 -5.85 12.05
C ASN A 125 2.28 -7.36 12.25
N PRO A 126 2.34 -8.18 11.19
CA PRO A 126 2.20 -9.61 11.34
C PRO A 126 3.29 -10.24 12.22
N LEU A 127 4.50 -9.66 12.26
CA LEU A 127 5.59 -10.19 13.09
C LEU A 127 5.21 -10.22 14.58
N ASP A 128 4.42 -9.27 15.07
CA ASP A 128 4.03 -9.18 16.49
C ASP A 128 3.21 -10.38 17.00
N TYR A 129 2.69 -11.21 16.07
CA TYR A 129 1.83 -12.35 16.39
C TYR A 129 2.58 -13.70 16.37
N PHE A 130 3.80 -13.73 15.82
CA PHE A 130 4.61 -14.94 15.72
C PHE A 130 5.55 -15.13 16.91
N THR A 131 5.89 -16.38 17.21
CA THR A 131 6.96 -16.68 18.19
C THR A 131 8.31 -16.23 17.63
N GLU A 132 9.30 -16.00 18.49
CA GLU A 132 10.65 -15.60 18.05
C GLU A 132 11.26 -16.61 17.06
N GLU A 133 11.03 -17.90 17.25
CA GLU A 133 11.45 -18.94 16.30
C GLU A 133 10.83 -18.75 14.91
N LEU A 134 9.52 -18.49 14.84
CA LEU A 134 8.81 -18.28 13.57
C LEU A 134 9.16 -16.93 12.94
N LYS A 135 9.33 -15.87 13.74
CA LYS A 135 9.83 -14.57 13.25
C LYS A 135 11.18 -14.74 12.56
N ASN A 136 12.13 -15.41 13.21
CA ASN A 136 13.45 -15.68 12.65
C ASN A 136 13.37 -16.53 11.37
N SER A 137 12.47 -17.51 11.33
CA SER A 137 12.22 -18.30 10.12
C SER A 137 11.71 -17.43 8.96
N ILE A 138 10.71 -16.57 9.19
CA ILE A 138 10.16 -15.64 8.19
C ILE A 138 11.25 -14.69 7.69
N LEU A 139 11.99 -14.04 8.60
CA LEU A 139 13.06 -13.11 8.26
C LEU A 139 14.17 -13.80 7.48
N SER A 140 14.56 -15.03 7.86
CA SER A 140 15.56 -15.81 7.12
C SER A 140 15.11 -16.16 5.69
N GLN A 141 13.81 -16.41 5.47
CA GLN A 141 13.28 -16.66 4.12
C GLN A 141 13.15 -15.36 3.31
N TYR A 142 12.91 -14.23 3.97
CA TYR A 142 12.85 -12.91 3.34
C TYR A 142 14.24 -12.35 2.98
N GLN A 143 15.29 -12.73 3.71
CA GLN A 143 16.63 -12.15 3.57
C GLN A 143 17.18 -12.11 2.13
N PRO A 144 17.03 -13.15 1.28
CA PRO A 144 17.50 -13.07 -0.11
C PRO A 144 16.79 -11.99 -0.93
N VAL A 145 15.49 -11.80 -0.68
CA VAL A 145 14.67 -10.76 -1.33
C VAL A 145 15.12 -9.39 -0.84
N TYR A 146 15.29 -9.22 0.48
CA TYR A 146 15.83 -7.99 1.06
C TYR A 146 17.19 -7.62 0.50
N GLN A 147 18.12 -8.59 0.40
CA GLN A 147 19.45 -8.33 -0.17
C GLN A 147 19.37 -7.87 -1.63
N LYS A 148 18.50 -8.48 -2.45
CA LYS A 148 18.27 -8.03 -3.83
C LYS A 148 17.80 -6.57 -3.88
N MET A 149 16.90 -6.16 -2.98
CA MET A 149 16.47 -4.77 -2.87
C MET A 149 17.56 -3.81 -2.39
N VAL A 150 18.43 -4.26 -1.48
CA VAL A 150 19.63 -3.50 -1.07
C VAL A 150 20.55 -3.29 -2.26
N ASP A 151 20.80 -4.33 -3.05
CA ASP A 151 21.67 -4.27 -4.22
C ASP A 151 21.07 -3.37 -5.32
N GLU A 152 19.74 -3.35 -5.47
CA GLU A 152 19.01 -2.52 -6.44
C GLU A 152 18.88 -1.05 -6.00
N GLY A 153 18.80 -0.75 -4.69
CA GLY A 153 18.88 0.63 -4.18
C GLY A 153 17.69 1.56 -4.49
N THR A 154 16.62 1.06 -5.10
CA THR A 154 15.45 1.83 -5.55
C THR A 154 14.15 1.51 -4.81
N HIS A 155 14.20 0.83 -3.67
CA HIS A 155 13.03 0.34 -2.93
C HIS A 155 12.82 1.06 -1.59
N PRO A 156 11.79 1.92 -1.46
CA PRO A 156 11.62 2.77 -0.27
C PRO A 156 10.96 2.07 0.94
N PHE A 157 10.24 0.95 0.74
CA PHE A 157 9.42 0.27 1.76
C PHE A 157 9.66 -1.24 1.78
N THR A 158 10.51 -1.74 2.67
CA THR A 158 10.96 -3.14 2.59
C THR A 158 11.34 -3.77 3.91
N ASN A 159 11.61 -3.00 4.97
CA ASN A 159 11.98 -3.65 6.23
C ASN A 159 10.74 -4.23 6.91
N LEU A 160 10.59 -5.56 6.89
CA LEU A 160 9.51 -6.25 7.60
C LEU A 160 9.51 -5.97 9.11
N GLU A 161 10.66 -5.60 9.68
CA GLU A 161 10.79 -5.23 11.08
C GLU A 161 10.33 -3.79 11.37
N ASP A 162 10.28 -2.92 10.36
CA ASP A 162 9.75 -1.54 10.47
C ASP A 162 8.40 -1.44 9.76
N SER A 163 7.35 -1.91 10.45
CA SER A 163 5.97 -1.73 9.99
C SER A 163 5.32 -0.58 10.74
N ARG A 164 4.92 0.46 9.99
CA ARG A 164 4.19 1.61 10.53
C ARG A 164 2.74 1.56 10.06
N PRO A 165 1.79 1.26 10.95
CA PRO A 165 0.38 1.14 10.59
C PRO A 165 -0.23 2.50 10.23
N ASN A 166 0.38 3.61 10.68
CA ASN A 166 -0.07 4.95 10.40
C ASN A 166 1.11 5.92 10.27
N ILE A 167 1.13 6.66 9.17
CA ILE A 167 2.15 7.67 8.85
C ILE A 167 1.55 9.09 8.75
N ASN A 168 0.30 9.26 9.17
CA ASN A 168 -0.34 10.58 9.18
C ASN A 168 0.31 11.47 10.23
N GLU A 169 0.64 12.70 9.84
CA GLU A 169 1.10 13.73 10.77
C GLU A 169 0.11 14.89 10.85
N ILE A 170 -0.25 15.27 12.08
CA ILE A 170 -1.18 16.37 12.35
C ILE A 170 -0.63 17.67 11.75
N GLY A 171 -1.46 18.33 10.94
CA GLY A 171 -1.15 19.63 10.36
C GLY A 171 -0.08 19.62 9.28
N LYS A 172 0.34 18.44 8.79
CA LYS A 172 1.39 18.30 7.77
C LYS A 172 0.91 17.50 6.56
N ILE A 173 1.57 17.68 5.41
CA ILE A 173 1.24 16.98 4.16
C ILE A 173 1.46 15.47 4.20
N TRP A 174 2.23 14.96 5.17
CA TRP A 174 2.62 13.55 5.24
C TRP A 174 1.47 12.65 5.65
N GLY A 175 1.29 11.55 4.93
CA GLY A 175 0.32 10.49 5.19
C GLY A 175 -0.64 10.23 4.03
N THR A 176 -1.75 9.58 4.33
CA THR A 176 -2.79 9.22 3.35
C THR A 176 -3.88 10.28 3.31
N TRP A 177 -4.32 10.62 2.10
CA TRP A 177 -5.34 11.60 1.84
C TRP A 177 -6.36 11.08 0.83
N PHE A 178 -7.63 11.32 1.13
CA PHE A 178 -8.78 10.95 0.34
C PHE A 178 -9.42 12.20 -0.21
N LYS A 179 -9.76 12.15 -1.50
CA LYS A 179 -10.33 13.30 -2.19
C LYS A 179 -11.66 13.73 -1.58
N ASP A 180 -11.83 15.05 -1.46
CA ASP A 180 -12.89 15.64 -0.66
C ASP A 180 -14.23 15.81 -1.41
N ASP A 181 -14.19 15.83 -2.75
CA ASP A 181 -15.37 16.01 -3.62
C ASP A 181 -16.07 14.70 -4.00
N ILE A 182 -15.65 13.57 -3.44
CA ILE A 182 -16.26 12.25 -3.65
C ILE A 182 -16.67 11.62 -2.32
N THR A 183 -17.72 10.81 -2.37
CA THR A 183 -18.30 10.14 -1.20
C THR A 183 -17.55 8.88 -0.78
N ASP A 184 -16.99 8.15 -1.74
CA ASP A 184 -16.15 6.98 -1.49
C ASP A 184 -14.96 6.97 -2.44
N ALA A 185 -13.76 7.05 -1.88
CA ALA A 185 -12.52 6.96 -2.64
C ALA A 185 -12.27 5.55 -3.18
N PHE A 186 -13.00 4.54 -2.71
CA PHE A 186 -12.83 3.13 -3.03
C PHE A 186 -13.99 2.50 -3.81
N ASP A 187 -14.92 3.31 -4.36
CA ASP A 187 -16.14 2.84 -5.05
C ASP A 187 -15.87 1.86 -6.22
N GLN A 188 -14.60 1.71 -6.64
CA GLN A 188 -14.14 0.78 -7.68
C GLN A 188 -13.01 -0.17 -7.24
N ASN A 189 -12.99 -0.60 -5.97
CA ASN A 189 -12.08 -1.59 -5.36
C ASN A 189 -10.58 -1.22 -5.30
N PHE A 190 -10.08 -0.28 -6.11
CA PHE A 190 -8.66 0.12 -6.18
C PHE A 190 -8.44 1.64 -6.26
N GLY A 191 -9.50 2.41 -5.99
CA GLY A 191 -9.55 3.87 -6.12
C GLY A 191 -9.54 4.38 -7.56
N SER A 192 -10.32 5.44 -7.83
CA SER A 192 -10.27 6.18 -9.10
C SER A 192 -9.01 7.03 -9.21
N GLU A 193 -8.68 7.51 -10.41
CA GLU A 193 -7.59 8.48 -10.60
C GLU A 193 -7.70 9.64 -9.59
N TRP A 194 -6.60 9.89 -8.86
CA TRP A 194 -6.47 10.91 -7.79
C TRP A 194 -7.44 10.83 -6.61
N SER A 195 -8.23 9.76 -6.47
CA SER A 195 -9.11 9.60 -5.32
C SER A 195 -8.34 9.44 -4.00
N ILE A 196 -7.13 8.88 -4.09
CA ILE A 196 -6.26 8.61 -2.96
C ILE A 196 -4.86 9.08 -3.35
N ILE A 197 -4.24 9.85 -2.46
CA ILE A 197 -2.81 10.14 -2.53
C ILE A 197 -2.14 9.76 -1.22
N HIS A 198 -0.88 9.37 -1.31
CA HIS A 198 -0.05 9.03 -0.16
C HIS A 198 1.27 9.78 -0.27
N LEU A 199 1.63 10.54 0.75
CA LEU A 199 2.92 11.21 0.83
C LEU A 199 3.71 10.67 2.01
N THR A 200 4.91 10.15 1.76
CA THR A 200 5.79 9.65 2.82
C THR A 200 7.10 10.39 2.78
N LYS A 201 7.48 10.99 3.90
CA LYS A 201 8.73 11.74 4.01
C LYS A 201 9.94 10.82 3.97
N THR A 202 11.05 11.31 3.43
CA THR A 202 12.30 10.55 3.27
C THR A 202 12.81 9.92 4.57
N ALA A 203 12.58 10.57 5.72
CA ALA A 203 13.00 10.06 7.03
C ALA A 203 12.28 8.76 7.45
N ASP A 204 11.16 8.43 6.82
CA ASP A 204 10.37 7.23 7.10
C ASP A 204 10.62 6.10 6.08
N LEU A 205 11.55 6.30 5.14
CA LEU A 205 11.90 5.32 4.11
C LEU A 205 13.15 4.52 4.51
N SER A 206 13.23 3.27 4.06
CA SER A 206 14.38 2.38 4.28
C SER A 206 15.59 2.85 3.48
N LYS A 207 16.58 3.45 4.14
CA LYS A 207 17.76 4.01 3.47
C LYS A 207 18.64 2.92 2.85
N GLU A 208 18.67 1.75 3.47
CA GLU A 208 19.45 0.59 3.06
C GLU A 208 19.01 0.06 1.69
N THR A 209 17.73 0.22 1.35
CA THR A 209 17.16 -0.24 0.08
C THR A 209 16.79 0.90 -0.86
N PHE A 210 16.94 2.16 -0.44
CA PHE A 210 16.58 3.37 -1.21
C PHE A 210 17.79 4.28 -1.49
N TRP A 211 19.00 3.79 -1.24
CA TRP A 211 20.23 4.58 -1.29
C TRP A 211 20.50 5.19 -2.66
N GLU A 212 20.21 4.49 -3.77
CA GLU A 212 20.55 4.99 -5.11
C GLU A 212 19.73 6.25 -5.44
N ILE A 213 18.43 6.24 -5.12
CA ILE A 213 17.56 7.39 -5.34
C ILE A 213 17.98 8.56 -4.43
N LEU A 214 18.38 8.29 -3.18
CA LEU A 214 18.87 9.30 -2.24
C LEU A 214 20.19 9.93 -2.71
N ASP A 215 21.11 9.13 -3.23
CA ASP A 215 22.39 9.60 -3.76
C ASP A 215 22.19 10.49 -5.00
N GLN A 216 21.27 10.10 -5.88
CA GLN A 216 20.93 10.89 -7.07
C GLN A 216 20.10 12.14 -6.75
N ASN A 217 19.34 12.13 -5.65
CA ASN A 217 18.40 13.19 -5.27
C ASN A 217 18.52 13.53 -3.77
N PRO A 218 19.64 14.13 -3.33
CA PRO A 218 19.92 14.34 -1.90
C PRO A 218 18.88 15.24 -1.20
N ASP A 219 18.20 16.11 -1.96
CA ASP A 219 17.20 17.03 -1.45
C ASP A 219 15.75 16.50 -1.54
N ILE A 220 15.58 15.20 -1.87
CA ILE A 220 14.25 14.59 -1.93
C ILE A 220 13.58 14.64 -0.56
N SER A 221 12.36 15.19 -0.52
CA SER A 221 11.60 15.35 0.72
C SER A 221 10.73 14.13 1.01
N GLY A 222 10.34 13.39 -0.02
CA GLY A 222 9.57 12.15 0.13
C GLY A 222 9.12 11.54 -1.19
N ILE A 223 8.23 10.57 -1.10
CA ILE A 223 7.54 9.93 -2.23
C ILE A 223 6.06 10.28 -2.20
N LEU A 224 5.50 10.62 -3.36
CA LEU A 224 4.07 10.82 -3.59
C LEU A 224 3.53 9.69 -4.45
N ILE A 225 2.55 8.94 -3.94
CA ILE A 225 1.80 7.92 -4.67
C ILE A 225 0.42 8.45 -5.00
N GLU A 226 0.04 8.35 -6.27
CA GLU A 226 -1.26 8.74 -6.81
C GLU A 226 -2.03 7.48 -7.25
N SER A 227 -3.29 7.33 -6.82
CA SER A 227 -4.14 6.24 -7.32
C SER A 227 -4.36 6.39 -8.83
N LYS A 228 -4.16 5.29 -9.59
CA LYS A 228 -4.21 5.29 -11.08
C LYS A 228 -5.09 4.22 -11.72
N MET A 229 -5.75 3.35 -10.94
CA MET A 229 -6.25 2.06 -11.44
C MET A 229 -7.67 2.11 -12.03
N ASN A 230 -8.44 3.18 -11.86
CA ASN A 230 -9.82 3.29 -12.36
C ASN A 230 -10.16 4.69 -12.87
N LYS A 231 -11.22 4.84 -13.68
CA LYS A 231 -11.63 6.12 -14.28
C LYS A 231 -11.80 7.24 -13.26
N LEU A 232 -11.34 8.45 -13.59
CA LEU A 232 -11.57 9.67 -12.82
C LEU A 232 -13.02 9.83 -12.33
N ILE A 233 -13.16 10.18 -11.05
CA ILE A 233 -14.40 10.64 -10.41
C ILE A 233 -14.12 11.99 -9.76
N GLY A 234 -15.04 12.96 -9.94
CA GLY A 234 -14.85 14.33 -9.44
C GLY A 234 -13.83 15.12 -10.26
N LYS A 235 -13.19 16.11 -9.63
CA LYS A 235 -12.30 17.06 -10.28
C LYS A 235 -10.86 16.54 -10.43
N PRO A 236 -10.24 16.54 -11.61
CA PRO A 236 -8.87 16.07 -11.74
C PRO A 236 -7.87 16.97 -11.01
N LEU A 237 -6.78 16.41 -10.47
CA LEU A 237 -5.70 17.18 -9.86
C LEU A 237 -4.91 17.96 -10.94
N TYR A 238 -4.74 17.35 -12.11
CA TYR A 238 -4.19 17.95 -13.32
C TYR A 238 -4.73 17.18 -14.55
N ASN A 239 -4.57 17.74 -15.77
CA ASN A 239 -5.29 17.28 -16.96
C ASN A 239 -4.85 15.90 -17.50
N ASP A 240 -3.58 15.56 -17.34
CA ASP A 240 -3.00 14.27 -17.77
C ASP A 240 -3.29 13.20 -16.70
N SER A 241 -3.31 11.90 -17.02
CA SER A 241 -3.54 10.82 -16.02
C SER A 241 -2.51 10.81 -14.88
N PRO A 242 -2.85 10.25 -13.69
CA PRO A 242 -1.92 10.12 -12.58
C PRO A 242 -0.72 9.25 -12.97
N VAL A 243 0.47 9.65 -12.52
CA VAL A 243 1.71 8.93 -12.86
C VAL A 243 1.85 7.66 -12.01
N GLY A 244 1.23 7.65 -10.82
CA GLY A 244 1.42 6.61 -9.84
C GLY A 244 2.47 7.05 -8.83
N GLN A 245 3.68 6.51 -8.94
CA GLN A 245 4.77 6.87 -8.03
C GLN A 245 5.53 8.11 -8.53
N ASN A 246 5.78 9.05 -7.62
CA ASN A 246 6.49 10.28 -7.90
C ASN A 246 7.52 10.55 -6.80
N LYS A 247 8.69 11.08 -7.18
CA LYS A 247 9.59 11.75 -6.24
C LYS A 247 8.98 13.11 -5.88
N PHE A 248 9.08 13.51 -4.62
CA PHE A 248 8.52 14.78 -4.13
C PHE A 248 9.59 15.61 -3.42
N PHE A 249 9.66 16.88 -3.78
CA PHE A 249 10.62 17.86 -3.25
C PHE A 249 9.85 19.06 -2.73
N ILE A 250 10.09 19.50 -1.50
CA ILE A 250 9.65 20.81 -1.01
C ILE A 250 10.65 21.85 -1.53
N VAL A 251 10.19 22.77 -2.38
CA VAL A 251 11.06 23.80 -2.98
C VAL A 251 10.93 25.16 -2.28
N SER A 252 9.79 25.45 -1.67
CA SER A 252 9.58 26.59 -0.76
C SER A 252 8.53 26.26 0.29
N GLY A 253 8.58 26.96 1.43
CA GLY A 253 7.66 26.75 2.55
C GLY A 253 8.13 25.65 3.52
N ASP A 254 7.16 25.00 4.16
CA ASP A 254 7.36 23.91 5.13
C ASP A 254 6.32 22.80 4.92
N ASP A 255 6.35 21.75 5.75
CA ASP A 255 5.46 20.59 5.66
C ASP A 255 3.95 20.90 5.73
N SER A 256 3.55 22.12 6.07
CA SER A 256 2.15 22.55 6.22
C SER A 256 1.70 23.42 5.06
N VAL A 257 2.57 24.28 4.53
CA VAL A 257 2.26 25.17 3.41
C VAL A 257 3.50 25.43 2.58
N GLY A 258 3.38 25.27 1.27
CA GLY A 258 4.55 25.42 0.41
C GLY A 258 4.28 25.17 -1.06
N ILE A 259 5.39 25.25 -1.81
CA ILE A 259 5.46 24.77 -3.18
C ILE A 259 6.31 23.51 -3.17
N GLY A 260 5.74 22.44 -3.68
CA GLY A 260 6.41 21.20 -3.99
C GLY A 260 6.75 21.10 -5.47
N LYS A 261 7.68 20.22 -5.80
CA LYS A 261 7.97 19.76 -7.15
C LYS A 261 7.85 18.24 -7.14
N LYS A 262 7.17 17.67 -8.14
CA LYS A 262 7.11 16.21 -8.33
C LYS A 262 7.64 15.82 -9.70
N SER A 263 8.35 14.70 -9.78
CA SER A 263 8.69 13.99 -11.02
C SER A 263 8.30 12.53 -10.93
N ASN A 264 8.17 11.86 -12.08
CA ASN A 264 7.98 10.42 -12.12
C ASN A 264 9.14 9.73 -11.38
N TYR A 265 8.81 8.71 -10.60
CA TYR A 265 9.78 7.95 -9.83
C TYR A 265 10.94 7.40 -10.68
N PHE A 266 10.62 6.85 -11.85
CA PHE A 266 11.56 6.22 -12.77
C PHE A 266 12.10 7.15 -13.87
N ASN A 267 11.65 8.41 -13.91
CA ASN A 267 12.00 9.33 -14.99
C ASN A 267 11.92 10.80 -14.55
N ASP A 268 13.00 11.56 -14.78
CA ASP A 268 13.09 12.98 -14.45
C ASP A 268 12.85 13.93 -15.63
N ASN A 269 12.34 13.44 -16.75
CA ASN A 269 12.15 14.27 -17.94
C ASN A 269 11.08 15.36 -17.78
N GLU A 270 10.12 15.16 -16.89
CA GLU A 270 9.04 16.12 -16.65
C GLU A 270 8.80 16.33 -15.16
N PHE A 271 8.64 17.61 -14.80
CA PHE A 271 8.29 18.04 -13.46
C PHE A 271 6.98 18.81 -13.46
N LEU A 272 6.21 18.60 -12.41
CA LEU A 272 5.04 19.41 -12.07
C LEU A 272 5.28 20.09 -10.73
N TYR A 273 4.85 21.34 -10.62
CA TYR A 273 4.84 22.07 -9.35
C TYR A 273 3.51 21.85 -8.66
N VAL A 274 3.54 21.64 -7.36
CA VAL A 274 2.38 21.36 -6.52
C VAL A 274 2.33 22.41 -5.43
N LYS A 275 1.43 23.37 -5.53
CA LYS A 275 1.12 24.23 -4.39
C LYS A 275 0.29 23.44 -3.40
N TYR A 276 0.65 23.47 -2.13
CA TYR A 276 -0.07 22.76 -1.09
C TYR A 276 -0.29 23.61 0.16
N GLN A 277 -1.40 23.33 0.83
CA GLN A 277 -1.71 23.89 2.15
C GLN A 277 -2.51 22.88 2.96
N VAL A 278 -2.06 22.61 4.17
CA VAL A 278 -2.77 21.83 5.17
C VAL A 278 -3.40 22.78 6.17
N LYS A 279 -4.71 22.70 6.27
CA LYS A 279 -5.46 23.36 7.33
C LYS A 279 -5.75 22.33 8.41
N SER A 280 -5.08 22.47 9.55
CA SER A 280 -5.40 21.66 10.71
C SER A 280 -6.67 22.16 11.39
N ASN A 281 -7.68 21.29 11.51
CA ASN A 281 -9.00 21.66 12.02
C ASN A 281 -9.23 21.23 13.48
N SER A 282 -8.41 20.32 14.03
CA SER A 282 -8.45 19.95 15.45
C SER A 282 -7.07 19.53 16.01
N LYS A 283 -7.05 19.01 17.26
CA LYS A 283 -5.87 18.33 17.84
C LYS A 283 -5.70 16.89 17.33
N ASN A 284 -6.57 16.42 16.43
CA ASN A 284 -6.52 15.11 15.81
C ASN A 284 -6.15 15.27 14.33
N GLN A 285 -5.44 14.31 13.74
CA GLN A 285 -5.09 14.33 12.33
C GLN A 285 -6.30 14.12 11.42
N LEU A 286 -7.33 13.39 11.87
CA LEU A 286 -8.40 12.90 11.00
C LEU A 286 -9.25 13.98 10.32
N ASP A 287 -9.26 15.21 10.85
CA ASP A 287 -10.03 16.33 10.30
C ASP A 287 -9.18 17.37 9.55
N ASP A 288 -7.89 17.13 9.38
CA ASP A 288 -7.04 17.96 8.53
C ASP A 288 -7.58 17.99 7.09
N ILE A 289 -7.51 19.17 6.46
CA ILE A 289 -7.82 19.35 5.04
C ILE A 289 -6.55 19.74 4.30
N LEU A 290 -6.20 18.96 3.28
CA LEU A 290 -5.14 19.27 2.33
C LEU A 290 -5.75 19.89 1.07
N THR A 291 -5.26 21.07 0.68
CA THR A 291 -5.58 21.69 -0.60
C THR A 291 -4.36 21.62 -1.50
N LEU A 292 -4.53 21.08 -2.72
CA LEU A 292 -3.48 20.99 -3.72
C LEU A 292 -3.87 21.73 -5.00
N GLU A 293 -2.90 22.35 -5.66
CA GLU A 293 -3.06 22.86 -7.01
C GLU A 293 -1.77 22.62 -7.81
N VAL A 294 -1.91 22.09 -9.04
CA VAL A 294 -0.78 21.61 -9.84
C VAL A 294 -0.56 22.47 -11.08
N PHE A 295 0.70 22.77 -11.37
CA PHE A 295 1.14 23.67 -12.44
C PHE A 295 2.34 23.11 -13.20
N LYS A 296 2.48 23.52 -14.47
CA LYS A 296 3.65 23.18 -15.31
C LYS A 296 4.84 24.14 -15.11
N LYS A 297 4.62 25.29 -14.48
CA LYS A 297 5.63 26.31 -14.20
C LYS A 297 5.48 26.83 -12.78
N GLN A 298 6.61 27.18 -12.16
CA GLN A 298 6.65 27.82 -10.85
C GLN A 298 6.39 29.32 -11.00
N ASP A 299 5.14 29.68 -11.33
CA ASP A 299 4.74 31.09 -11.51
C ASP A 299 4.00 31.64 -10.28
N PHE A 300 4.00 30.90 -9.16
CA PHE A 300 3.23 31.19 -7.95
C PHE A 300 4.08 31.02 -6.68
N ASP A 301 3.79 31.84 -5.67
CA ASP A 301 4.32 31.69 -4.31
C ASP A 301 3.39 30.83 -3.44
N GLU A 302 3.84 30.40 -2.26
CA GLU A 302 3.02 29.62 -1.34
C GLU A 302 1.85 30.42 -0.72
N TYR A 303 1.91 31.76 -0.68
CA TYR A 303 0.94 32.61 0.03
C TYR A 303 -0.18 33.20 -0.85
N THR A 304 -0.08 33.09 -2.17
CA THR A 304 -1.14 33.48 -3.10
C THR A 304 -2.39 32.65 -2.88
N ASN A 305 -3.55 33.16 -3.23
CA ASN A 305 -4.78 32.38 -3.11
C ASN A 305 -4.80 31.23 -4.11
N PHE A 306 -5.31 30.07 -3.68
CA PHE A 306 -5.67 28.98 -4.57
C PHE A 306 -6.71 29.43 -5.59
N SER A 307 -6.58 28.95 -6.82
CA SER A 307 -7.58 29.20 -7.85
C SER A 307 -8.76 28.25 -7.72
N ASN A 308 -9.77 28.44 -8.57
CA ASN A 308 -10.87 27.49 -8.69
C ASN A 308 -10.46 26.13 -9.25
N LYS A 309 -9.17 25.88 -9.56
CA LYS A 309 -8.62 24.58 -9.99
C LYS A 309 -8.09 23.73 -8.83
N ALA A 310 -7.89 24.30 -7.65
CA ALA A 310 -7.42 23.54 -6.50
C ALA A 310 -8.35 22.38 -6.11
N VAL A 311 -7.78 21.27 -5.67
CA VAL A 311 -8.48 20.06 -5.23
C VAL A 311 -8.25 19.89 -3.73
N THR A 312 -9.31 19.59 -3.00
CA THR A 312 -9.27 19.34 -1.56
C THR A 312 -9.26 17.85 -1.27
N PHE A 313 -8.57 17.48 -0.20
CA PHE A 313 -8.46 16.13 0.35
C PHE A 313 -8.59 16.17 1.88
N ARG A 314 -8.95 15.03 2.48
CA ARG A 314 -9.10 14.79 3.92
C ARG A 314 -8.49 13.46 4.33
N ARG A 315 -8.32 13.20 5.63
CA ARG A 315 -7.66 11.97 6.12
C ARG A 315 -8.51 10.71 6.15
N GLY A 316 -9.83 10.80 6.01
CA GLY A 316 -10.72 9.64 5.95
C GLY A 316 -11.69 9.69 4.76
N PRO A 317 -12.09 8.56 4.17
CA PRO A 317 -13.21 8.54 3.23
C PRO A 317 -14.52 8.96 3.93
N ILE A 318 -15.45 9.65 3.25
CA ILE A 318 -16.69 10.16 3.88
C ILE A 318 -17.53 9.03 4.48
N LYS A 319 -17.57 7.85 3.86
CA LYS A 319 -18.39 6.71 4.29
C LYS A 319 -17.81 5.37 3.83
N ARG A 320 -18.08 4.33 4.63
CA ARG A 320 -18.61 3.05 4.14
C ARG A 320 -20.01 2.88 4.74
#